data_AF-A0A9Q3BMN8-F1
#
_entry.id   AF-A0A9Q3BMN8-F1
#
_cell.length_a   1.000
_cell.length_b   1.000
_cell.length_c   1.000
_cell.angle_alpha   90.00
_cell.angle_beta   90.00
_cell.angle_gamma   90.00
#
_symmetry.space_group_name_H-M   'P 1'
#
loop_
_entity.id
_entity.type
_entity.pdbx_description
1 polymer ?
#
loop_
_entity_poly.entity_id
_entity_poly.type
_entity_poly.pdbx_seq_one_letter_code
_entity_poly.pdbx_strand_id
1 'polypeptide(L)' 'MEPDFKEGDQGLVSTMNLNNLKGPKKMRDSFVGPFTIIKLIGKHAVEAKLTEEFSRKHPVFPVSLVKPYFQTEEEKFH' A
#
# COMPACT_ATOMS: atom_id res chain seq x y z
N MET A 1 13.90 2.55 12.09
CA MET A 1 14.19 2.79 10.67
C MET A 1 12.88 2.70 9.94
N GLU A 2 12.50 3.75 9.21
CA GLU A 2 11.43 3.64 8.21
C GLU A 2 11.92 2.69 7.11
N PRO A 3 11.05 1.85 6.53
CA PRO A 3 11.44 0.97 5.43
C PRO A 3 11.87 1.79 4.20
N ASP A 4 13.06 1.51 3.69
CA ASP A 4 13.55 2.05 2.41
C ASP A 4 12.85 1.30 1.26
N PHE A 5 11.70 1.82 0.84
CA PHE A 5 11.01 1.35 -0.35
C PHE A 5 11.77 1.71 -1.62
N LYS A 6 11.63 0.88 -2.65
CA LYS A 6 12.14 1.15 -4.01
C LYS A 6 11.04 1.03 -5.06
N GLU A 7 11.27 1.67 -6.20
CA GLU A 7 10.42 1.49 -7.37
C GLU A 7 10.45 0.00 -7.80
N GLY A 8 9.27 -0.59 -7.97
CA GLY A 8 9.10 -2.02 -8.25
C GLY A 8 8.77 -2.88 -7.01
N ASP A 9 9.02 -2.38 -5.79
CA ASP A 9 8.64 -3.10 -4.58
C ASP A 9 7.13 -3.23 -4.44
N GLN A 10 6.69 -4.26 -3.71
CA GLN A 10 5.29 -4.43 -3.37
C GLN A 10 5.04 -3.96 -1.92
N GLY A 11 3.96 -3.19 -1.76
CA GLY A 11 3.54 -2.63 -0.48
C GLY A 11 2.08 -2.91 -0.18
N LEU A 12 1.80 -3.26 1.08
CA LEU A 12 0.47 -3.33 1.64
C LEU A 12 0.11 -1.98 2.26
N VAL A 13 -0.93 -1.33 1.77
CA VAL A 13 -1.38 -0.02 2.26
C VAL A 13 -2.41 -0.20 3.37
N SER A 14 -2.18 0.41 4.52
CA SER A 14 -3.12 0.33 5.64
C SER A 14 -4.40 1.10 5.36
N THR A 15 -5.55 0.45 5.53
CA THR A 15 -6.87 1.05 5.42
C THR A 15 -7.31 1.76 6.70
N MET A 16 -6.68 1.47 7.84
CA MET A 16 -7.10 1.95 9.16
C MET A 16 -6.92 3.46 9.34
N ASN A 17 -5.93 4.07 8.68
CA ASN A 17 -5.67 5.51 8.74
C ASN A 17 -6.17 6.26 7.50
N LEU A 18 -6.83 5.59 6.55
CA LEU A 18 -7.50 6.22 5.42
C LEU A 18 -8.87 6.77 5.84
N ASN A 19 -8.97 7.43 6.99
CA ASN A 19 -10.20 8.05 7.51
C ASN A 19 -10.78 9.15 6.58
N ASN A 20 -10.03 9.58 5.57
CA ASN A 20 -10.52 10.46 4.50
C ASN A 20 -11.26 9.73 3.37
N LEU A 21 -11.31 8.39 3.38
CA LEU A 21 -12.22 7.63 2.52
C LEU A 21 -13.61 7.63 3.16
N LYS A 22 -14.50 8.49 2.67
CA LYS A 22 -15.94 8.39 2.97
C LYS A 22 -16.43 6.99 2.58
N GLY A 23 -16.53 6.07 3.53
CA GLY A 23 -16.97 4.69 3.28
C GLY A 23 -17.31 3.94 4.57
N PRO A 24 -18.28 3.01 4.53
CA PRO A 24 -18.80 2.37 5.73
C PRO A 24 -17.75 1.51 6.45
N LYS A 25 -17.62 1.79 7.75
CA LYS A 25 -16.71 1.16 8.72
C LYS A 25 -17.21 -0.23 9.11
N LYS A 26 -17.21 -1.19 8.18
CA LYS A 26 -17.51 -2.59 8.51
C LYS A 26 -16.60 -3.55 7.72
N MET A 27 -15.75 -4.24 8.47
CA MET A 27 -15.26 -5.60 8.19
C MET A 27 -14.25 -5.76 7.06
N ARG A 28 -13.06 -5.14 7.13
CA ARG A 28 -12.03 -5.26 6.08
C ARG A 28 -10.65 -5.30 6.70
N ASP A 29 -9.79 -6.15 6.18
CA ASP A 29 -8.39 -6.31 6.55
C ASP A 29 -7.72 -4.94 6.80
N SER A 30 -6.90 -4.87 7.85
CA SER A 30 -6.18 -3.65 8.23
C SER A 30 -5.27 -3.11 7.12
N PHE A 31 -5.04 -3.90 6.07
CA PHE A 31 -4.20 -3.62 4.91
C PHE A 31 -4.87 -4.09 3.62
N VAL A 32 -4.67 -3.33 2.54
CA VAL A 32 -5.06 -3.70 1.16
C VAL A 32 -3.82 -3.67 0.25
N GLY A 33 -3.84 -4.46 -0.82
CA GLY A 33 -2.68 -4.66 -1.68
C GLY A 33 -2.22 -6.12 -1.62
N PRO A 34 -1.22 -6.53 -2.42
CA PRO A 34 0.00 -5.77 -2.71
C PRO A 34 -0.14 -4.78 -3.87
N PHE A 35 0.27 -3.54 -3.64
CA PHE A 35 0.40 -2.53 -4.69
C PHE A 35 1.88 -2.35 -5.06
N THR A 36 2.14 -2.25 -6.36
CA THR A 36 3.49 -1.97 -6.86
C THR A 36 3.82 -0.51 -6.64
N ILE A 37 4.93 -0.23 -5.98
CA ILE A 37 5.48 1.11 -5.83
C ILE A 37 6.02 1.53 -7.19
N ILE A 38 5.46 2.59 -7.76
CA ILE A 38 5.88 3.14 -9.05
C ILE A 38 6.80 4.33 -8.91
N LYS A 39 6.81 4.98 -7.74
CA LYS A 39 7.65 6.15 -7.48
C LYS A 39 7.86 6.38 -5.99
N LEU A 40 9.04 6.88 -5.62
CA LEU A 40 9.31 7.40 -4.27
C LEU A 40 9.04 8.90 -4.22
N ILE A 41 8.21 9.33 -3.29
CA ILE A 41 7.87 10.74 -3.07
C ILE A 41 8.62 11.24 -1.84
N GLY A 42 9.88 11.63 -2.07
CA GLY A 42 10.78 12.02 -1.00
C GLY A 42 11.12 10.83 -0.08
N LYS A 43 11.34 11.12 1.20
CA LYS A 43 11.73 10.10 2.20
C LYS A 43 10.57 9.45 2.95
N HIS A 44 9.39 10.09 2.91
CA HIS A 44 8.27 9.71 3.78
C HIS A 44 7.02 9.30 3.03
N ALA A 45 7.01 9.31 1.70
CA ALA A 45 5.85 8.89 0.91
C ALA A 45 6.26 8.10 -0.34
N VAL A 46 5.34 7.28 -0.81
CA VAL A 46 5.49 6.46 -2.02
C VAL A 46 4.22 6.54 -2.85
N GLU A 47 4.39 6.49 -4.16
CA GLU A 47 3.29 6.38 -5.11
C GLU A 47 3.13 4.90 -5.48
N ALA A 48 1.93 4.37 -5.25
CA ALA A 48 1.60 2.99 -5.50
C ALA A 48 0.60 2.89 -6.66
N LYS A 49 0.78 1.90 -7.52
CA LYS A 49 -0.13 1.59 -8.61
C LYS A 49 -1.38 0.92 -8.06
N LEU A 50 -2.43 1.72 -7.92
CA LEU A 50 -3.75 1.26 -7.52
C LEU A 50 -4.44 0.52 -8.67
N THR A 51 -5.18 -0.54 -8.35
CA THR A 51 -6.06 -1.23 -9.32
C THR A 51 -7.27 -0.36 -9.65
N GLU A 52 -8.03 -0.67 -10.71
CA GLU A 52 -9.16 0.16 -11.16
C GLU A 52 -10.19 0.45 -10.05
N GLU A 53 -10.44 -0.51 -9.15
CA GLU A 53 -11.32 -0.34 -7.98
C GLU A 53 -10.81 0.74 -6.99
N PHE A 54 -9.50 1.00 -7.00
CA PHE A 54 -8.82 1.98 -6.16
C PHE A 54 -8.35 3.21 -6.93
N SER A 55 -8.52 3.27 -8.26
CA SER A 55 -8.07 4.36 -9.13
C SER A 55 -8.64 5.75 -8.74
N ARG A 56 -9.82 5.79 -8.11
CA ARG A 56 -10.42 7.04 -7.59
C ARG A 56 -9.80 7.55 -6.29
N LYS A 57 -8.88 6.80 -5.69
CA LYS A 57 -8.22 7.13 -4.41
C LYS A 57 -6.85 7.74 -4.72
N HIS A 58 -6.34 8.57 -3.81
CA HIS A 58 -4.99 9.11 -3.97
C HIS A 58 -3.96 7.98 -4.02
N PRO A 59 -3.12 7.88 -5.08
CA PRO A 59 -2.13 6.81 -5.20
C PRO A 59 -0.88 7.03 -4.35
N VAL A 60 -0.76 8.19 -3.70
CA VAL A 60 0.38 8.53 -2.84
C VAL A 60 0.05 8.24 -1.38
N PHE A 61 0.90 7.44 -0.73
CA PHE A 61 0.75 7.02 0.66
C PHE A 61 2.02 7.31 1.46
N PRO A 62 1.90 7.72 2.73
CA PRO A 62 3.04 7.80 3.64
C PRO A 62 3.67 6.43 3.87
N VAL A 63 5.00 6.36 3.95
CA VAL A 63 5.75 5.11 4.24
C VAL A 63 5.29 4.46 5.55
N SER A 64 4.88 5.25 6.54
CA SER A 64 4.32 4.75 7.81
C SER A 64 3.00 3.98 7.66
N LEU A 65 2.29 4.19 6.55
CA LEU A 65 1.04 3.50 6.21
C LEU A 65 1.26 2.35 5.21
N VAL A 66 2.48 2.20 4.68
CA VAL A 66 2.83 1.12 3.76
C VAL A 66 3.65 0.09 4.52
N LYS A 67 3.21 -1.17 4.48
CA LYS A 67 4.00 -2.29 4.95
C LYS A 67 4.71 -2.92 3.76
N PRO A 68 6.03 -3.20 3.85
CA PRO A 68 6.72 -3.95 2.82
C PRO A 68 6.10 -5.34 2.69
N TYR A 69 5.70 -5.70 1.48
CA TYR A 69 5.22 -7.03 1.16
C TYR A 69 6.40 -7.83 0.64
N PHE A 70 7.02 -8.61 1.51
CA PHE A 70 7.98 -9.62 1.11
C PHE A 70 7.19 -10.85 0.72
N GLN A 71 7.11 -11.13 -0.58
CA GLN A 71 6.58 -12.39 -1.06
C GLN A 71 7.56 -13.48 -0.58
N THR A 72 7.32 -14.02 0.62
CA THR A 72 7.99 -15.24 1.05
C THR A 72 7.63 -16.30 0.01
N GLU A 73 8.63 -16.97 -0.54
CA GLU A 73 8.49 -17.95 -1.64
C GLU A 73 7.41 -19.02 -1.38
N GLU A 74 6.97 -19.18 -0.13
CA GLU A 74 5.87 -20.04 0.32
C GLU A 74 4.49 -19.71 -0.27
N GLU A 75 4.18 -18.45 -0.63
CA GLU A 75 2.85 -18.11 -1.20
C GLU A 75 2.75 -18.35 -2.72
N LYS A 76 3.85 -18.71 -3.41
CA LYS A 76 3.84 -18.98 -4.86
C LYS A 76 3.29 -20.35 -5.26
N PHE A 77 2.89 -21.20 -4.31
CA PHE A 77 2.57 -22.62 -4.56
C PHE A 77 1.17 -23.08 -4.10
N HIS A 78 0.20 -22.20 -3.85
CA HIS A 78 -1.19 -22.63 -3.59
C HIS A 78 -2.06 -22.62 -4.84
#